data_AF-A0A4S4MNL9-F1
#
_entry.id   AF-A0A4S4MNL9-F1
#
_cell.length_a   1.000
_cell.length_b   1.000
_cell.length_c   1.000
_cell.angle_alpha   90.00
_cell.angle_beta   90.00
_cell.angle_gamma   90.00
#
_symmetry.space_group_name_H-M   'P 1'
#
loop_
_entity.id
_entity.type
_entity.pdbx_description
1 polymer ?
#
loop_
_entity_poly.entity_id
_entity_poly.type
_entity_poly.pdbx_seq_one_letter_code
_entity_poly.pdbx_strand_id
1 'polypeptide(L)'
;MAPSHSQLARVSRSSEDGSLRGQYTPHACIQPKIPFGGKLIFRVYRLCFPLVLLVRNDEPYSLYCYDIALGTQLRTIKLADVRELGLRSTLPFSLPVHPAMTDVNISKSHIVWCFDCVLVVIDVSELMKGNLAAAFMNEKDSPDILKQVALQIVTPDPPAHEHWKRNWRTGTHVESISMPGRVAMERLQIVPPKAEAVNAANQALVVHGVARLPSSFFVSARISSDGRHLACVSGLGLLNVYPDFGRVSRGVATADEIVQRLHFEEPILDINWGDDPRRLVLVTSFGKVFTFEFIPSYHLPHSDRVEDPDSIILKNALLHRMLHWKLEYGVHVAMTHTRLYARCNKVALRERIESGDYPKFKTRIGDEDAMRDPGSDRETALCFVDFLPSLEF
;
A
#
# COMPACT_ATOMS: atom_id res chain seq x y z
N MET A 1 -40.84 14.36 23.22
CA MET A 1 -40.07 14.25 24.48
C MET A 1 -38.75 13.57 24.15
N ALA A 2 -37.65 14.31 24.24
CA ALA A 2 -36.30 13.80 23.98
C ALA A 2 -35.81 12.93 25.16
N PRO A 3 -35.04 11.84 24.94
CA PRO A 3 -34.36 11.15 26.02
C PRO A 3 -33.16 11.96 26.51
N SER A 4 -32.97 11.96 27.83
CA SER A 4 -31.99 12.74 28.59
C SER A 4 -30.54 12.28 28.41
N HIS A 5 -29.62 13.24 28.57
CA HIS A 5 -28.15 13.19 28.48
C HIS A 5 -27.40 12.20 29.41
N SER A 6 -28.04 11.19 29.99
CA SER A 6 -27.45 10.35 31.06
C SER A 6 -27.21 8.87 30.70
N GLN A 7 -27.31 8.45 29.44
CA GLN A 7 -26.99 7.07 29.02
C GLN A 7 -25.66 6.89 28.28
N LEU A 8 -24.80 7.92 28.22
CA LEU A 8 -23.49 7.89 27.55
C LEU A 8 -22.33 7.37 28.40
N ALA A 9 -22.58 6.77 29.57
CA ALA A 9 -21.51 6.29 30.44
C ALA A 9 -21.83 4.90 31.02
N ARG A 10 -21.48 3.84 30.28
CA ARG A 10 -20.96 2.56 30.82
C ARG A 10 -20.75 1.56 29.69
N VAL A 11 -19.57 1.60 29.07
CA VAL A 11 -18.80 0.38 28.75
C VAL A 11 -17.34 0.74 28.94
N SER A 12 -16.81 0.52 30.14
CA SER A 12 -15.36 0.56 30.39
C SER A 12 -14.88 -0.84 30.75
N ARG A 13 -13.91 -1.31 29.95
CA ARG A 13 -12.81 -2.24 30.25
C ARG A 13 -13.14 -3.71 30.52
N SER A 14 -12.78 -4.52 29.53
CA SER A 14 -11.84 -5.63 29.74
C SER A 14 -10.79 -5.60 28.63
N SER A 15 -9.69 -4.91 28.91
CA SER A 15 -8.40 -5.07 28.24
C SER A 15 -7.77 -6.35 28.79
N GLU A 16 -7.54 -7.35 27.93
CA GLU A 16 -6.38 -8.27 27.96
C GLU A 16 -6.44 -9.35 26.86
N ASP A 17 -7.61 -9.58 26.24
CA ASP A 17 -7.67 -10.34 24.99
C ASP A 17 -7.86 -9.38 23.81
N GLY A 18 -6.87 -9.35 22.91
CA GLY A 18 -6.85 -8.58 21.66
C GLY A 18 -8.02 -8.92 20.76
N SER A 19 -9.19 -8.36 21.08
CA SER A 19 -10.42 -8.51 20.33
C SER A 19 -10.26 -7.80 18.98
N LEU A 20 -10.09 -8.58 17.92
CA LEU A 20 -10.10 -8.13 16.53
C LEU A 20 -11.45 -7.53 16.09
N ARG A 21 -12.49 -7.53 16.96
CA ARG A 21 -13.78 -6.88 16.69
C ARG A 21 -13.59 -5.36 16.65
N GLY A 22 -13.71 -4.81 15.45
CA GLY A 22 -13.56 -3.37 15.18
C GLY A 22 -12.19 -2.96 14.64
N GLN A 23 -11.20 -3.85 14.66
CA GLN A 23 -9.91 -3.71 13.95
C GLN A 23 -9.92 -4.40 12.59
N TYR A 24 -10.89 -5.30 12.36
CA TYR A 24 -11.34 -5.60 11.00
C TYR A 24 -11.91 -4.31 10.41
N THR A 25 -11.10 -3.60 9.63
CA THR A 25 -11.65 -2.87 8.49
C THR A 25 -11.93 -3.95 7.47
N PRO A 26 -13.18 -4.39 7.24
CA PRO A 26 -13.41 -5.21 6.08
C PRO A 26 -13.03 -4.30 4.92
N HIS A 27 -11.93 -4.59 4.24
CA HIS A 27 -11.92 -4.45 2.79
C HIS A 27 -12.92 -5.48 2.26
N ALA A 28 -14.18 -5.42 2.71
CA ALA A 28 -15.24 -6.26 2.22
C ALA A 28 -15.41 -5.81 0.79
N CYS A 29 -15.04 -6.69 -0.13
CA CYS A 29 -15.52 -6.64 -1.48
C CYS A 29 -17.06 -6.79 -1.40
N ILE A 30 -17.81 -5.71 -1.17
CA ILE A 30 -19.27 -5.67 -1.41
C ILE A 30 -19.48 -5.78 -2.91
N GLN A 31 -19.30 -6.99 -3.47
CA GLN A 31 -19.54 -7.21 -4.89
C GLN A 31 -21.02 -6.90 -5.13
N PRO A 32 -21.35 -5.80 -5.85
CA PRO A 32 -22.74 -5.45 -6.05
C PRO A 32 -23.36 -6.60 -6.83
N LYS A 33 -24.42 -7.22 -6.29
CA LYS A 33 -25.17 -8.23 -7.05
C LYS A 33 -25.71 -7.52 -8.29
N ILE A 34 -25.12 -7.85 -9.44
CA ILE A 34 -25.59 -7.37 -10.74
C ILE A 34 -26.98 -7.98 -10.94
N PRO A 35 -28.05 -7.20 -11.10
CA PRO A 35 -29.33 -7.74 -11.55
C PRO A 35 -29.10 -8.39 -12.92
N PHE A 36 -29.69 -9.55 -13.19
CA PHE A 36 -29.61 -10.19 -14.51
C PHE A 36 -29.93 -9.16 -15.62
N GLY A 37 -28.95 -8.82 -16.46
CA GLY A 37 -29.04 -7.82 -17.54
C GLY A 37 -28.57 -6.39 -17.22
N GLY A 38 -28.13 -6.09 -15.99
CA GLY A 38 -27.70 -4.74 -15.58
C GLY A 38 -26.21 -4.47 -15.77
N LYS A 39 -25.85 -3.21 -16.04
CA LYS A 39 -24.47 -2.70 -15.91
C LYS A 39 -24.19 -2.38 -14.43
N LEU A 40 -23.00 -2.72 -13.93
CA LEU A 40 -22.52 -2.26 -12.62
C LEU A 40 -22.56 -0.73 -12.59
N ILE A 41 -23.28 -0.15 -11.63
CA ILE A 41 -23.39 1.32 -11.49
C ILE A 41 -22.12 1.88 -10.84
N PHE A 42 -21.46 1.09 -9.99
CA PHE A 42 -20.26 1.48 -9.24
C PHE A 42 -19.03 0.69 -9.67
N ARG A 43 -17.87 1.36 -9.71
CA ARG A 43 -16.58 0.78 -10.11
C ARG A 43 -15.73 0.35 -8.92
N VAL A 44 -15.71 1.15 -7.86
CA VAL A 44 -14.86 0.96 -6.69
C VAL A 44 -15.62 1.36 -5.43
N TYR A 45 -15.43 0.60 -4.36
CA TYR A 45 -15.84 0.98 -3.02
C TYR A 45 -14.75 0.66 -2.00
N ARG A 46 -14.61 1.52 -1.00
CA ARG A 46 -13.76 1.28 0.16
C ARG A 46 -14.50 1.63 1.42
N LEU A 47 -14.38 0.76 2.42
CA LEU A 47 -14.97 0.91 3.74
C LEU A 47 -13.86 1.19 4.73
N CYS A 48 -14.00 2.27 5.50
CA CYS A 48 -13.32 2.50 6.78
C CYS A 48 -14.41 2.90 7.76
N PHE A 49 -14.97 1.91 8.46
CA PHE A 49 -16.19 2.10 9.25
C PHE A 49 -16.10 3.35 10.16
N PRO A 50 -17.14 4.21 10.16
CA PRO A 50 -18.44 4.05 9.49
C PRO A 50 -18.50 4.58 8.06
N LEU A 51 -17.38 5.03 7.48
CA LEU A 51 -17.35 5.68 6.18
C LEU A 51 -17.20 4.68 5.04
N VAL A 52 -18.05 4.82 4.01
CA VAL A 52 -17.90 4.15 2.73
C VAL A 52 -17.75 5.17 1.63
N LEU A 53 -16.74 4.95 0.78
CA LEU A 53 -16.53 5.69 -0.45
C LEU A 53 -17.01 4.88 -1.63
N LEU A 54 -17.70 5.53 -2.57
CA LEU A 54 -18.21 4.95 -3.80
C LEU A 54 -17.80 5.81 -5.00
N VAL A 55 -17.37 5.15 -6.08
CA VAL A 55 -17.19 5.81 -7.38
C VAL A 55 -18.07 5.14 -8.41
N ARG A 56 -18.82 5.95 -9.15
CA ARG A 56 -19.72 5.49 -10.21
C ARG A 56 -19.00 5.36 -11.54
N ASN A 57 -19.48 4.44 -12.38
CA ASN A 57 -18.91 4.25 -13.73
C ASN A 57 -19.22 5.41 -14.69
N ASP A 58 -20.36 6.09 -14.51
CA ASP A 58 -20.79 7.23 -15.32
C ASP A 58 -20.22 8.58 -14.84
N GLU A 59 -19.71 8.64 -13.61
CA GLU A 59 -19.09 9.83 -13.03
C GLU A 59 -17.75 9.50 -12.36
N PRO A 60 -16.69 9.21 -13.15
CA PRO A 60 -15.39 8.78 -12.60
C PRO A 60 -14.64 9.87 -11.84
N TYR A 61 -15.08 11.13 -11.94
CA TYR A 61 -14.54 12.30 -11.23
C TYR A 61 -15.38 12.70 -10.02
N SER A 62 -16.35 11.86 -9.64
CA SER A 62 -17.16 12.05 -8.44
C SER A 62 -16.91 10.92 -7.45
N LEU A 63 -16.52 11.29 -6.24
CA LEU A 63 -16.37 10.40 -5.11
C LEU A 63 -17.51 10.65 -4.12
N TYR A 64 -18.31 9.62 -3.87
CA TYR A 64 -19.47 9.69 -3.00
C TYR A 64 -19.12 9.11 -1.63
N CYS A 65 -19.28 9.91 -0.58
CA CYS A 65 -19.00 9.52 0.80
C CYS A 65 -20.31 9.30 1.57
N TYR A 66 -20.44 8.11 2.15
CA TYR A 66 -21.60 7.67 2.92
C TYR A 66 -21.19 7.31 4.34
N ASP A 67 -22.04 7.63 5.30
CA ASP A 67 -22.02 7.01 6.62
C ASP A 67 -22.96 5.80 6.59
N ILE A 68 -22.39 4.61 6.66
CA ILE A 68 -23.20 3.37 6.62
C ILE A 68 -23.86 3.03 7.95
N ALA A 69 -23.41 3.59 9.07
CA ALA A 69 -24.07 3.40 10.34
C ALA A 69 -25.39 4.19 10.39
N LEU A 70 -25.40 5.37 9.77
CA LEU A 70 -26.59 6.24 9.68
C LEU A 70 -27.42 5.99 8.41
N GLY A 71 -26.86 5.33 7.40
CA GLY A 71 -27.51 5.12 6.10
C GLY A 71 -27.65 6.41 5.30
N THR A 72 -26.79 7.40 5.54
CA THR A 72 -26.89 8.75 4.93
C THR A 72 -25.69 9.06 4.06
N GLN A 73 -25.94 9.67 2.90
CA GLN A 73 -24.87 10.29 2.12
C GLN A 73 -24.37 11.53 2.84
N LEU A 74 -23.09 11.55 3.18
CA LEU A 74 -22.47 12.70 3.83
C LEU A 74 -22.13 13.79 2.82
N ARG A 75 -21.46 13.41 1.72
CA ARG A 75 -20.95 14.37 0.74
C ARG A 75 -20.66 13.73 -0.61
N THR A 76 -20.77 14.53 -1.67
CA THR A 76 -20.17 14.23 -2.99
C THR A 76 -18.97 15.13 -3.19
N ILE A 77 -17.83 14.53 -3.47
CA ILE A 77 -16.59 15.21 -3.83
C ILE A 77 -16.44 15.13 -5.33
N LYS A 78 -16.56 16.27 -6.02
CA LYS A 78 -16.25 16.35 -7.45
C LYS A 78 -14.84 16.88 -7.58
N LEU A 79 -14.01 16.22 -8.39
CA LEU A 79 -12.61 16.62 -8.55
C LEU A 79 -12.46 18.05 -9.09
N ALA A 80 -13.42 18.52 -9.89
CA ALA A 80 -13.47 19.91 -10.39
C ALA A 80 -13.67 20.97 -9.29
N ASP A 81 -14.26 20.59 -8.16
CA ASP A 81 -14.53 21.50 -7.04
C ASP A 81 -13.38 21.49 -6.01
N VAL A 82 -12.38 20.62 -6.20
CA VAL A 82 -11.26 20.47 -5.25
C VAL A 82 -10.23 21.56 -5.48
N ARG A 83 -9.95 22.34 -4.44
CA ARG A 83 -8.86 23.31 -4.43
C ARG A 83 -7.52 22.64 -4.10
N GLU A 84 -6.48 22.92 -4.87
CA GLU A 84 -5.12 22.50 -4.53
C GLU A 84 -4.64 23.14 -3.21
N LEU A 85 -4.09 22.32 -2.32
CA LEU A 85 -3.41 22.72 -1.08
C LEU A 85 -1.90 22.73 -1.28
N GLY A 86 -1.26 23.65 -0.57
CA GLY A 86 0.18 23.70 -0.41
C GLY A 86 0.92 24.51 -1.47
N LEU A 87 2.25 24.37 -1.47
CA LEU A 87 3.09 24.91 -2.54
C LEU A 87 2.75 24.15 -3.82
N ARG A 88 2.32 24.88 -4.85
CA ARG A 88 1.98 24.29 -6.15
C ARG A 88 3.16 23.49 -6.66
N SER A 89 2.87 22.30 -7.18
CA SER A 89 3.89 21.51 -7.86
C SER A 89 4.47 22.27 -9.07
N THR A 90 5.56 21.73 -9.64
CA THR A 90 6.17 22.22 -10.91
C THR A 90 5.15 22.61 -11.98
N LEU A 91 4.14 21.76 -12.08
CA LEU A 91 3.11 21.84 -13.08
C LEU A 91 1.77 22.12 -12.39
N PRO A 92 1.03 23.16 -12.83
CA PRO A 92 -0.33 23.34 -12.36
C PRO A 92 -1.14 22.09 -12.67
N PHE A 93 -1.84 21.56 -11.66
CA PHE A 93 -2.74 20.44 -11.88
C PHE A 93 -3.82 20.87 -12.88
N SER A 94 -3.94 20.11 -13.96
CA SER A 94 -5.10 20.16 -14.84
C SER A 94 -5.80 18.82 -14.77
N LEU A 95 -7.13 18.85 -14.71
CA LEU A 95 -7.95 17.65 -14.79
C LEU A 95 -7.54 16.87 -16.03
N PRO A 96 -7.07 15.62 -15.89
CA PRO A 96 -6.71 14.84 -17.05
C PRO A 96 -7.95 14.63 -17.91
N VAL A 97 -7.79 14.60 -19.23
CA VAL A 97 -8.93 14.49 -20.16
C VAL A 97 -9.64 13.14 -20.00
N HIS A 98 -8.88 12.07 -19.71
CA HIS A 98 -9.37 10.70 -19.51
C HIS A 98 -8.49 9.87 -18.54
N PRO A 99 -8.29 10.26 -17.27
CA PRO A 99 -7.49 9.46 -16.36
C PRO A 99 -8.27 8.20 -15.97
N ALA A 100 -7.60 7.07 -16.06
CA ALA A 100 -8.15 5.85 -15.50
C ALA A 100 -8.00 5.93 -13.98
N MET A 101 -9.12 6.08 -13.26
CA MET A 101 -9.10 5.83 -11.82
C MET A 101 -8.68 4.37 -11.59
N THR A 102 -7.62 4.19 -10.79
CA THR A 102 -7.04 2.89 -10.49
C THR A 102 -7.42 2.42 -9.10
N ASP A 103 -7.46 3.32 -8.12
CA ASP A 103 -7.81 2.96 -6.75
C ASP A 103 -8.33 4.14 -5.93
N VAL A 104 -8.98 3.81 -4.82
CA VAL A 104 -9.33 4.73 -3.74
C VAL A 104 -8.91 4.08 -2.44
N ASN A 105 -8.47 4.86 -1.46
CA ASN A 105 -8.24 4.45 -0.10
C ASN A 105 -8.87 5.46 0.86
N ILE A 106 -9.32 4.97 2.01
CA ILE A 106 -9.82 5.79 3.10
C ILE A 106 -9.21 5.30 4.40
N SER A 107 -8.74 6.26 5.18
CA SER A 107 -8.25 6.10 6.54
C SER A 107 -9.08 6.99 7.48
N LYS A 108 -8.74 6.99 8.77
CA LYS A 108 -9.39 7.87 9.75
C LYS A 108 -9.13 9.35 9.48
N SER A 109 -7.98 9.69 8.89
CA SER A 109 -7.53 11.08 8.72
C SER A 109 -7.59 11.56 7.28
N HIS A 110 -7.43 10.67 6.30
CA HIS A 110 -7.34 11.06 4.89
C HIS A 110 -8.07 10.09 3.96
N ILE A 111 -8.49 10.64 2.83
CA ILE A 111 -8.91 9.92 1.64
C ILE A 111 -7.79 10.07 0.60
N VAL A 112 -7.36 8.95 0.01
CA VAL A 112 -6.38 8.94 -1.09
C VAL A 112 -7.08 8.44 -2.33
N TRP A 113 -7.14 9.27 -3.36
CA TRP A 113 -7.74 8.95 -4.65
C TRP A 113 -6.64 8.83 -5.70
N CYS A 114 -6.53 7.64 -6.27
CA CYS A 114 -5.45 7.26 -7.16
C CYS A 114 -5.97 7.15 -8.60
N PHE A 115 -5.34 7.91 -9.49
CA PHE A 115 -5.49 7.82 -10.92
C PHE A 115 -4.17 7.39 -11.54
N ASP A 116 -4.21 6.86 -12.76
CA ASP A 116 -3.05 6.47 -13.54
C ASP A 116 -1.95 7.54 -13.71
N CYS A 117 -2.25 8.83 -13.52
CA CYS A 117 -1.26 9.91 -13.64
C CYS A 117 -1.19 10.88 -12.45
N VAL A 118 -2.11 10.78 -11.49
CA VAL A 118 -2.19 11.73 -10.36
C VAL A 118 -2.73 11.06 -9.11
N LEU A 119 -2.19 11.48 -7.96
CA LEU A 119 -2.73 11.17 -6.64
C LEU A 119 -3.36 12.41 -6.05
N VAL A 120 -4.54 12.25 -5.46
CA VAL A 120 -5.28 13.31 -4.79
C VAL A 120 -5.51 12.89 -3.35
N VAL A 121 -4.98 13.66 -2.40
CA VAL A 121 -5.09 13.35 -0.97
C VAL A 121 -5.90 14.44 -0.28
N ILE A 122 -7.01 14.02 0.31
CA ILE A 122 -8.00 14.89 0.96
C ILE A 122 -7.97 14.61 2.46
N ASP A 123 -7.82 15.64 3.28
CA ASP A 123 -7.97 15.56 4.73
C ASP A 123 -9.47 15.39 5.08
N VAL A 124 -9.79 14.32 5.82
CA VAL A 124 -11.16 13.99 6.24
C VAL A 124 -11.71 15.05 7.20
N SER A 125 -10.89 15.61 8.09
CA SER A 125 -11.32 16.65 9.02
C SER A 125 -11.71 17.94 8.29
N GLU A 126 -10.95 18.33 7.27
CA GLU A 126 -11.28 19.48 6.41
C GLU A 126 -12.52 19.20 5.55
N LEU A 127 -12.64 17.99 5.01
CA LEU A 127 -13.84 17.54 4.30
C LEU A 127 -15.09 17.64 5.18
N MET A 128 -15.00 17.27 6.46
CA MET A 128 -16.11 17.35 7.41
C MET A 128 -16.44 18.80 7.80
N LYS A 129 -15.48 19.72 7.74
CA LYS A 129 -15.69 21.17 7.94
C LYS A 129 -16.28 21.87 6.71
N GLY A 130 -16.44 21.17 5.59
CA GLY A 130 -16.92 21.77 4.34
C GLY A 130 -15.80 22.25 3.41
N ASN A 131 -14.54 22.24 3.87
CA ASN A 131 -13.40 22.66 3.06
C ASN A 131 -13.00 21.54 2.09
N LEU A 132 -13.15 21.79 0.79
CA LEU A 132 -12.74 20.83 -0.23
C LEU A 132 -11.39 21.23 -0.80
N ALA A 133 -10.34 20.80 -0.13
CA ALA A 133 -8.98 21.09 -0.53
C ALA A 133 -8.12 19.83 -0.44
N ALA A 134 -7.18 19.64 -1.38
CA ALA A 134 -6.41 18.42 -1.51
C ALA A 134 -4.97 18.69 -1.91
N ALA A 135 -4.05 17.84 -1.45
CA ALA A 135 -2.71 17.76 -2.01
C ALA A 135 -2.75 16.94 -3.30
N PHE A 136 -2.10 17.44 -4.35
CA PHE A 136 -1.96 16.77 -5.64
C PHE A 136 -0.51 16.32 -5.84
N MET A 137 -0.32 15.08 -6.27
CA MET A 137 1.00 14.55 -6.63
C MET A 137 0.93 13.95 -8.01
N ASN A 138 1.79 14.44 -8.90
CA ASN A 138 1.91 14.04 -10.29
C ASN A 138 3.38 13.81 -10.62
N GLU A 139 3.68 12.81 -11.43
CA GLU A 139 5.04 12.60 -11.92
C GLU A 139 5.31 13.50 -13.12
N LYS A 140 6.50 14.12 -13.14
CA LYS A 140 6.95 14.95 -14.26
C LYS A 140 7.78 14.16 -15.25
N ASP A 141 8.60 13.25 -14.74
CA ASP A 141 9.55 12.49 -15.52
C ASP A 141 8.92 11.23 -16.09
N SER A 142 9.48 10.74 -17.20
CA SER A 142 9.04 9.47 -17.76
C SER A 142 9.35 8.33 -16.79
N PRO A 143 8.56 7.24 -16.79
CA PRO A 143 8.85 6.09 -15.94
C PRO A 143 10.25 5.51 -16.12
N ASP A 144 10.82 5.57 -17.33
CA ASP A 144 12.17 5.09 -17.60
C ASP A 144 13.24 5.92 -16.90
N ILE A 145 13.08 7.25 -16.89
CA ILE A 145 13.95 8.15 -16.13
C ILE A 145 13.82 7.85 -14.64
N LEU A 146 12.58 7.74 -14.14
CA LEU A 146 12.30 7.46 -12.73
C LEU A 146 12.93 6.14 -12.27
N LYS A 147 12.90 5.09 -13.10
CA LYS A 147 13.56 3.80 -12.82
C LYS A 147 15.07 3.90 -12.71
N GLN A 148 15.69 4.73 -13.56
CA GLN A 148 17.15 4.90 -13.58
C GLN A 148 17.66 5.67 -12.34
N VAL A 149 16.86 6.61 -11.82
CA VAL A 149 17.23 7.44 -10.65
C VAL A 149 16.71 6.88 -9.32
N ALA A 150 15.86 5.86 -9.33
CA ALA A 150 15.35 5.21 -8.12
C ALA A 150 16.42 4.36 -7.42
N LEU A 151 16.24 4.16 -6.10
CA LEU A 151 16.98 3.15 -5.36
C LEU A 151 16.74 1.76 -5.95
N GLN A 152 17.74 0.89 -5.88
CA GLN A 152 17.72 -0.46 -6.43
C GLN A 152 17.74 -1.50 -5.32
N ILE A 153 17.22 -2.68 -5.62
CA ILE A 153 17.15 -3.81 -4.69
C ILE A 153 18.23 -4.82 -5.08
N VAL A 154 19.07 -5.20 -4.12
CA VAL A 154 20.06 -6.26 -4.27
C VAL A 154 19.70 -7.41 -3.35
N THR A 155 19.69 -8.61 -3.92
CA THR A 155 19.52 -9.84 -3.13
C THR A 155 20.90 -10.29 -2.67
N PRO A 156 21.18 -10.33 -1.35
CA PRO A 156 22.47 -10.81 -0.87
C PRO A 156 22.64 -12.32 -1.13
N ASP A 157 23.89 -12.78 -1.04
CA ASP A 157 24.19 -14.20 -1.07
C ASP A 157 23.41 -14.94 0.02
N PRO A 158 22.88 -16.15 -0.27
CA PRO A 158 21.99 -16.84 0.66
C PRO A 158 22.71 -17.13 1.98
N PRO A 159 22.11 -16.79 3.14
CA PRO A 159 22.58 -17.36 4.39
C PRO A 159 22.38 -18.89 4.37
N ALA A 160 23.26 -19.62 5.05
CA ALA A 160 23.05 -21.05 5.29
C ALA A 160 21.75 -21.22 6.09
N HIS A 161 20.74 -21.86 5.49
CA HIS A 161 19.42 -21.95 6.12
C HIS A 161 19.43 -22.86 7.35
N GLU A 162 18.86 -22.37 8.45
CA GLU A 162 18.54 -23.19 9.60
C GLU A 162 17.38 -24.13 9.28
N HIS A 163 17.58 -25.44 9.50
CA HIS A 163 16.47 -26.38 9.54
C HIS A 163 15.54 -26.02 10.70
N TRP A 164 14.27 -25.74 10.41
CA TRP A 164 13.27 -25.41 11.42
C TRP A 164 12.17 -26.47 11.46
N LYS A 165 11.55 -26.62 12.63
CA LYS A 165 10.51 -27.63 12.87
C LYS A 165 9.14 -27.10 12.44
N ARG A 166 8.53 -27.80 11.48
CA ARG A 166 7.24 -27.47 10.86
C ARG A 166 6.09 -27.70 11.84
N ASN A 167 5.29 -26.66 12.11
CA ASN A 167 4.13 -26.74 13.00
C ASN A 167 2.83 -26.42 12.25
N TRP A 168 2.22 -27.44 11.67
CA TRP A 168 0.86 -27.35 11.13
C TRP A 168 -0.16 -27.45 12.27
N ARG A 169 -1.15 -26.55 12.27
CA ARG A 169 -2.30 -26.62 13.15
C ARG A 169 -3.53 -26.91 12.31
N THR A 170 -4.02 -28.13 12.40
CA THR A 170 -5.25 -28.56 11.73
C THR A 170 -6.44 -28.17 12.60
N GLY A 171 -7.19 -27.13 12.21
CA GLY A 171 -8.47 -26.80 12.80
C GLY A 171 -9.63 -27.53 12.11
N THR A 172 -10.82 -27.52 12.71
CA THR A 172 -12.03 -28.18 12.16
C THR A 172 -12.52 -27.58 10.84
N HIS A 173 -12.16 -26.32 10.53
CA HIS A 173 -12.61 -25.62 9.30
C HIS A 173 -11.51 -24.86 8.55
N VAL A 174 -10.35 -24.63 9.17
CA VAL A 174 -9.22 -23.91 8.56
C VAL A 174 -7.93 -24.58 9.03
N GLU A 175 -7.10 -24.97 8.08
CA GLU A 175 -5.70 -25.30 8.37
C GLU A 175 -4.89 -24.01 8.47
N SER A 176 -4.06 -23.95 9.51
CA SER A 176 -3.14 -22.83 9.72
C SER A 176 -1.73 -23.33 9.91
N ILE A 177 -0.77 -22.53 9.44
CA ILE A 177 0.66 -22.76 9.66
C ILE A 177 1.26 -21.49 10.27
N SER A 178 2.14 -21.67 11.25
CA SER A 178 2.98 -20.61 11.81
C SER A 178 4.44 -20.96 11.55
N MET A 179 5.19 -19.97 11.07
CA MET A 179 6.62 -20.06 10.80
C MET A 179 7.33 -18.85 11.45
N PRO A 180 8.50 -19.03 12.07
CA PRO A 180 9.29 -17.91 12.56
C PRO A 180 9.70 -16.95 11.43
N GLY A 181 9.59 -15.65 11.68
CA GLY A 181 9.94 -14.60 10.72
C GLY A 181 11.31 -14.77 10.05
N ARG A 182 12.35 -15.16 10.80
CA ARG A 182 13.72 -15.33 10.28
C ARG A 182 13.87 -16.40 9.20
N VAL A 183 12.97 -17.38 9.19
CA VAL A 183 12.93 -18.47 8.21
C VAL A 183 11.99 -18.10 7.07
N ALA A 184 10.91 -17.40 7.41
CA ALA A 184 9.91 -16.89 6.50
C ALA A 184 10.45 -15.81 5.56
N MET A 185 11.50 -15.10 5.95
CA MET A 185 11.86 -13.85 5.28
C MET A 185 13.33 -13.82 4.89
N GLU A 186 13.59 -13.32 3.69
CA GLU A 186 14.92 -12.94 3.24
C GLU A 186 15.04 -11.43 3.32
N ARG A 187 16.08 -10.95 4.01
CA ARG A 187 16.42 -9.54 4.04
C ARG A 187 17.10 -9.15 2.73
N LEU A 188 16.59 -8.11 2.11
CA LEU A 188 17.12 -7.53 0.88
C LEU A 188 17.86 -6.23 1.19
N GLN A 189 18.82 -5.88 0.35
CA GLN A 189 19.59 -4.64 0.50
C GLN A 189 19.06 -3.58 -0.45
N ILE A 190 18.84 -2.37 0.07
CA ILE A 190 18.51 -1.21 -0.74
C ILE A 190 19.81 -0.45 -1.02
N VAL A 191 20.11 -0.22 -2.29
CA VAL A 191 21.33 0.47 -2.73
C VAL A 191 21.00 1.68 -3.60
N PRO A 192 21.86 2.71 -3.63
CA PRO A 192 21.72 3.80 -4.58
C PRO A 192 21.70 3.33 -6.04
N PRO A 193 21.07 4.08 -6.96
CA PRO A 193 21.23 3.83 -8.39
C PRO A 193 22.69 3.94 -8.83
N LYS A 194 23.03 3.27 -9.92
CA LYS A 194 24.37 3.38 -10.53
C LYS A 194 24.59 4.81 -11.04
N ALA A 195 25.73 5.41 -10.71
CA ALA A 195 26.05 6.78 -11.12
C ALA A 195 25.97 6.99 -12.65
N GLU A 196 26.36 5.98 -13.43
CA GLU A 196 26.24 5.99 -14.90
C GLU A 196 24.78 6.13 -15.37
N ALA A 197 23.86 5.40 -14.74
CA ALA A 197 22.44 5.45 -15.08
C ALA A 197 21.83 6.82 -14.71
N VAL A 198 22.21 7.37 -13.55
CA VAL A 198 21.80 8.72 -13.13
C VAL A 198 22.33 9.78 -14.10
N ASN A 199 23.60 9.69 -14.50
CA ASN A 199 24.20 10.61 -15.45
C ASN A 199 23.52 10.52 -16.83
N ALA A 200 23.23 9.31 -17.31
CA ALA A 200 22.49 9.10 -18.56
C ALA A 200 21.09 9.71 -18.51
N ALA A 201 20.37 9.53 -17.40
CA ALA A 201 19.07 10.14 -17.17
C ALA A 201 19.14 11.67 -17.19
N ASN A 202 20.14 12.26 -16.52
CA ASN A 202 20.35 13.71 -16.46
C ASN A 202 20.78 14.31 -17.81
N GLN A 203 21.41 13.51 -18.68
CA GLN A 203 21.90 13.93 -20.01
C GLN A 203 20.91 13.62 -21.14
N ALA A 204 19.78 12.96 -20.85
CA ALA A 204 18.77 12.64 -21.83
C ALA A 204 18.09 13.92 -22.37
N LEU A 205 18.58 14.44 -23.49
CA LEU A 205 18.00 15.58 -24.20
C LEU A 205 16.66 15.14 -24.83
N VAL A 206 15.57 15.53 -24.19
CA VAL A 206 14.18 15.47 -24.69
C VAL A 206 13.68 14.06 -25.03
N VAL A 207 12.71 13.58 -24.26
CA VAL A 207 11.81 12.49 -24.69
C VAL A 207 11.03 13.01 -25.90
N HIS A 208 11.47 12.63 -27.10
CA HIS A 208 10.77 12.96 -28.35
C HIS A 208 9.37 12.31 -28.32
N GLY A 209 8.33 13.14 -28.17
CA GLY A 209 6.95 12.71 -28.33
C GLY A 209 5.96 13.43 -27.40
N VAL A 210 5.47 14.59 -27.86
CA VAL A 210 4.15 15.19 -27.58
C VAL A 210 3.60 15.01 -26.15
N ALA A 211 3.70 16.08 -25.34
CA ALA A 211 2.66 16.65 -24.44
C ALA A 211 1.54 15.73 -23.88
N ARG A 212 1.83 14.47 -23.57
CA ARG A 212 1.01 13.62 -22.73
C ARG A 212 1.79 13.54 -21.43
N LEU A 213 1.13 13.90 -20.33
CA LEU A 213 1.64 13.57 -19.00
C LEU A 213 2.17 12.14 -19.05
N PRO A 214 3.45 11.88 -18.72
CA PRO A 214 3.93 10.51 -18.68
C PRO A 214 2.98 9.76 -17.74
N SER A 215 2.32 8.71 -18.23
CA SER A 215 1.46 7.91 -17.38
C SER A 215 2.38 7.20 -16.39
N SER A 216 2.55 7.78 -15.22
CA SER A 216 3.24 7.15 -14.08
C SER A 216 2.62 5.80 -13.73
N PHE A 217 1.39 5.58 -14.19
CA PHE A 217 0.61 4.37 -14.11
C PHE A 217 0.47 3.95 -12.65
N PHE A 218 0.09 4.91 -11.79
CA PHE A 218 -0.17 4.60 -10.39
C PHE A 218 -1.32 3.60 -10.28
N VAL A 219 -1.09 2.52 -9.56
CA VAL A 219 -2.04 1.41 -9.40
C VAL A 219 -2.70 1.45 -8.03
N SER A 220 -1.94 1.75 -6.97
CA SER A 220 -2.43 1.75 -5.59
C SER A 220 -1.70 2.80 -4.78
N ALA A 221 -2.41 3.45 -3.85
CA ALA A 221 -1.84 4.43 -2.93
C ALA A 221 -2.50 4.31 -1.55
N ARG A 222 -1.70 4.43 -0.49
CA ARG A 222 -2.12 4.27 0.90
C ARG A 222 -1.40 5.25 1.80
N ILE A 223 -2.14 5.83 2.73
CA ILE A 223 -1.58 6.65 3.80
C ILE A 223 -1.38 5.80 5.06
N SER A 224 -0.31 6.07 5.82
CA SER A 224 -0.05 5.41 7.09
C SER A 224 -1.17 5.67 8.10
N SER A 225 -1.29 4.79 9.09
CA SER A 225 -2.33 4.88 10.13
C SER A 225 -2.28 6.18 10.94
N ASP A 226 -1.11 6.81 11.04
CA ASP A 226 -0.89 8.12 11.67
C ASP A 226 -1.08 9.32 10.72
N GLY A 227 -1.32 9.07 9.42
CA GLY A 227 -1.51 10.10 8.39
C GLY A 227 -0.24 10.87 8.01
N ARG A 228 0.94 10.45 8.47
CA ARG A 228 2.21 11.18 8.25
C ARG A 228 2.93 10.78 6.98
N HIS A 229 2.73 9.54 6.53
CA HIS A 229 3.44 8.94 5.41
C HIS A 229 2.45 8.56 4.31
N LEU A 230 2.82 8.81 3.07
CA LEU A 230 2.09 8.30 1.92
C LEU A 230 3.00 7.36 1.14
N ALA A 231 2.45 6.23 0.72
CA ALA A 231 3.09 5.34 -0.23
C ALA A 231 2.19 5.19 -1.46
N CYS A 232 2.78 5.15 -2.64
CA CYS A 232 2.08 4.77 -3.85
C CYS A 232 2.94 3.87 -4.72
N VAL A 233 2.29 3.05 -5.51
CA VAL A 233 2.96 2.12 -6.41
C VAL A 233 2.50 2.32 -7.84
N SER A 234 3.44 2.15 -8.75
CA SER A 234 3.24 2.13 -10.18
C SER A 234 3.16 0.68 -10.68
N GLY A 235 2.32 0.44 -11.68
CA GLY A 235 2.30 -0.84 -12.41
C GLY A 235 3.57 -1.06 -13.25
N LEU A 236 4.52 -0.13 -13.22
CA LEU A 236 5.84 -0.24 -13.84
C LEU A 236 6.92 -0.65 -12.85
N GLY A 237 6.55 -1.02 -11.62
CA GLY A 237 7.49 -1.52 -10.61
C GLY A 237 8.17 -0.43 -9.77
N LEU A 238 7.58 0.76 -9.68
CA LEU A 238 8.09 1.83 -8.79
C LEU A 238 7.26 1.90 -7.53
N LEU A 239 7.93 1.87 -6.37
CA LEU A 239 7.38 2.31 -5.10
C LEU A 239 7.84 3.76 -4.85
N ASN A 240 6.90 4.68 -4.73
CA ASN A 240 7.16 6.05 -4.28
C ASN A 240 6.68 6.19 -2.84
N VAL A 241 7.57 6.69 -1.98
CA VAL A 241 7.29 6.95 -0.57
C VAL A 241 7.46 8.45 -0.32
N TYR A 242 6.49 9.03 0.35
CA TYR A 242 6.46 10.40 0.83
C TYR A 242 6.50 10.35 2.35
N PRO A 243 7.71 10.31 2.94
CA PRO A 243 7.89 10.01 4.36
C PRO A 243 7.66 11.20 5.29
N ASP A 244 7.42 12.39 4.75
CA ASP A 244 6.91 13.53 5.53
C ASP A 244 5.80 14.20 4.72
N PHE A 245 4.77 13.42 4.40
CA PHE A 245 3.59 13.92 3.70
C PHE A 245 2.90 15.04 4.49
N GLY A 246 3.09 15.07 5.82
CA GLY A 246 2.66 16.16 6.68
C GLY A 246 3.10 17.54 6.17
N ARG A 247 4.36 17.71 5.73
CA ARG A 247 4.83 18.99 5.17
C ARG A 247 4.14 19.38 3.87
N VAL A 248 3.84 18.42 3.00
CA VAL A 248 3.09 18.68 1.76
C VAL A 248 1.66 19.12 2.09
N SER A 249 0.99 18.41 3.00
CA SER A 249 -0.38 18.75 3.42
C SER A 249 -0.48 20.16 4.03
N ARG A 250 0.57 20.63 4.71
CA ARG A 250 0.66 21.98 5.30
C ARG A 250 1.20 23.04 4.33
N GLY A 251 1.64 22.66 3.13
CA GLY A 251 2.22 23.59 2.17
C GLY A 251 3.62 24.09 2.51
N VAL A 252 4.38 23.31 3.28
CA VAL A 252 5.76 23.64 3.69
C VAL A 252 6.80 23.05 2.71
N ALA A 253 6.42 22.01 1.96
CA ALA A 253 7.26 21.36 0.96
C ALA A 253 6.44 20.99 -0.27
N THR A 254 7.11 20.84 -1.41
CA THR A 254 6.50 20.22 -2.60
C THR A 254 6.61 18.69 -2.53
N ALA A 255 5.74 17.99 -3.25
CA ALA A 255 5.80 16.53 -3.35
C ALA A 255 7.15 16.02 -3.90
N ASP A 256 7.71 16.75 -4.87
CA ASP A 256 8.98 16.42 -5.52
C ASP A 256 10.18 16.52 -4.58
N GLU A 257 10.11 17.39 -3.57
CA GLU A 257 11.19 17.58 -2.58
C GLU A 257 11.32 16.41 -1.60
N ILE A 258 10.23 15.71 -1.32
CA ILE A 258 10.20 14.70 -0.26
C ILE A 258 10.11 13.26 -0.78
N VAL A 259 9.74 13.07 -2.04
CA VAL A 259 9.51 11.74 -2.61
C VAL A 259 10.80 10.94 -2.72
N GLN A 260 10.74 9.69 -2.29
CA GLN A 260 11.82 8.72 -2.41
C GLN A 260 11.33 7.49 -3.15
N ARG A 261 12.16 6.96 -4.05
CA ARG A 261 11.75 5.93 -5.01
C ARG A 261 12.57 4.67 -4.88
N LEU A 262 11.89 3.53 -4.95
CA LEU A 262 12.50 2.21 -4.98
C LEU A 262 11.97 1.44 -6.20
N HIS A 263 12.88 0.93 -7.02
CA HIS A 263 12.55 0.14 -8.19
C HIS A 263 12.50 -1.35 -7.85
N PHE A 264 11.31 -1.92 -7.97
CA PHE A 264 11.07 -3.34 -8.05
C PHE A 264 11.09 -3.72 -9.53
N GLU A 265 12.00 -4.61 -9.93
CA GLU A 265 12.10 -5.13 -11.32
C GLU A 265 10.86 -5.92 -11.77
N GLU A 266 9.76 -5.86 -11.01
CA GLU A 266 8.48 -6.47 -11.28
C GLU A 266 7.33 -5.49 -10.91
N PRO A 267 6.19 -5.52 -11.63
CA PRO A 267 5.04 -4.69 -11.31
C PRO A 267 4.51 -4.92 -9.90
N ILE A 268 4.15 -3.83 -9.21
CA ILE A 268 3.51 -3.89 -7.89
C ILE A 268 2.00 -3.69 -8.06
N LEU A 269 1.19 -4.57 -7.50
CA LEU A 269 -0.27 -4.53 -7.62
C LEU A 269 -0.94 -3.80 -6.46
N ASP A 270 -0.46 -4.03 -5.24
CA ASP A 270 -1.10 -3.47 -4.06
C ASP A 270 -0.09 -3.22 -2.95
N ILE A 271 -0.48 -2.31 -2.07
CA ILE A 271 0.23 -1.97 -0.85
C ILE A 271 -0.77 -1.85 0.30
N ASN A 272 -0.32 -2.15 1.51
CA ASN A 272 -1.14 -1.97 2.70
C ASN A 272 -0.26 -1.56 3.88
N TRP A 273 -0.74 -0.59 4.66
CA TRP A 273 -0.12 -0.28 5.94
C TRP A 273 -0.67 -1.22 7.00
N GLY A 274 0.19 -1.72 7.88
CA GLY A 274 -0.29 -2.42 9.06
C GLY A 274 -0.89 -1.45 10.09
N ASP A 275 -1.27 -2.00 11.25
CA ASP A 275 -1.59 -1.17 12.41
C ASP A 275 -0.41 -0.26 12.82
N ASP A 276 0.82 -0.78 12.65
CA ASP A 276 2.05 -0.05 12.89
C ASP A 276 2.36 0.89 11.69
N PRO A 277 2.41 2.22 11.90
CA PRO A 277 2.72 3.16 10.84
C PRO A 277 4.14 3.00 10.27
N ARG A 278 5.01 2.18 10.89
CA ARG A 278 6.37 1.88 10.40
C ARG A 278 6.43 0.75 9.40
N ARG A 279 5.35 -0.01 9.22
CA ARG A 279 5.38 -1.23 8.41
C ARG A 279 4.41 -1.15 7.26
N LEU A 280 4.96 -1.24 6.05
CA LEU A 280 4.26 -1.31 4.79
C LEU A 280 4.44 -2.70 4.20
N VAL A 281 3.34 -3.35 3.80
CA VAL A 281 3.39 -4.58 3.02
C VAL A 281 3.11 -4.27 1.56
N LEU A 282 3.83 -4.95 0.65
CA LEU A 282 3.70 -4.81 -0.79
C LEU A 282 3.44 -6.17 -1.42
N VAL A 283 2.58 -6.18 -2.43
CA VAL A 283 2.24 -7.38 -3.21
C VAL A 283 2.48 -7.11 -4.68
N THR A 284 3.29 -7.96 -5.31
CA THR A 284 3.62 -7.83 -6.74
C THR A 284 2.66 -8.60 -7.64
N SER A 285 2.71 -8.34 -8.95
CA SER A 285 1.87 -9.01 -9.95
C SER A 285 2.02 -10.52 -9.97
N PHE A 286 3.17 -11.00 -9.50
CA PHE A 286 3.48 -12.43 -9.40
C PHE A 286 3.11 -13.03 -8.05
N GLY A 287 2.45 -12.27 -7.17
CA GLY A 287 2.04 -12.70 -5.86
C GLY A 287 3.18 -12.83 -4.85
N LYS A 288 4.35 -12.22 -5.11
CA LYS A 288 5.41 -12.10 -4.12
C LYS A 288 5.03 -11.04 -3.10
N VAL A 289 5.38 -11.29 -1.84
CA VAL A 289 5.05 -10.39 -0.72
C VAL A 289 6.33 -9.84 -0.14
N PHE A 290 6.36 -8.53 0.04
CA PHE A 290 7.47 -7.82 0.65
C PHE A 290 6.97 -7.04 1.86
N THR A 291 7.78 -6.96 2.90
CA THR A 291 7.53 -6.10 4.04
C THR A 291 8.65 -5.07 4.13
N PHE A 292 8.24 -3.82 4.23
CA PHE A 292 9.09 -2.65 4.30
C PHE A 292 8.93 -2.03 5.68
N GLU A 293 10.00 -1.95 6.45
CA GLU A 293 10.00 -1.41 7.80
C GLU A 293 10.87 -0.15 7.86
N PHE A 294 10.21 0.98 8.14
CA PHE A 294 10.85 2.28 8.30
C PHE A 294 11.57 2.33 9.66
N ILE A 295 12.77 2.93 9.68
CA ILE A 295 13.53 3.12 10.93
C ILE A 295 12.73 4.01 11.89
N PRO A 296 12.79 3.81 13.22
CA PRO A 296 12.08 4.64 14.19
C PRO A 296 12.25 6.16 14.03
N SER A 297 13.38 6.62 13.49
CA SER A 297 13.64 8.05 13.19
C SER A 297 12.60 8.67 12.26
N TYR A 298 12.02 7.88 11.34
CA TYR A 298 10.95 8.30 10.43
C TYR A 298 9.69 8.82 11.14
N HIS A 299 9.49 8.45 12.41
CA HIS A 299 8.27 8.78 13.16
C HIS A 299 8.54 9.69 14.36
N LEU A 300 9.78 10.15 14.54
CA LEU A 300 10.07 11.14 15.58
C LEU A 300 9.26 12.41 15.31
N PRO A 301 8.73 13.09 16.35
CA PRO A 301 7.99 14.33 16.16
C PRO A 301 8.92 15.36 15.55
N HIS A 302 8.65 15.74 14.30
CA HIS A 302 9.43 16.78 13.65
C HIS A 302 9.06 18.12 14.27
N SER A 303 10.07 18.86 14.73
CA SER A 303 9.89 20.29 14.89
C SER A 303 9.61 20.91 13.50
N ASP A 304 8.90 22.04 13.41
CA ASP A 304 8.65 22.73 12.13
C ASP A 304 9.95 23.22 11.43
N ARG A 305 11.10 22.95 12.04
CA ARG A 305 12.43 23.25 11.52
C ARG A 305 12.99 22.00 10.85
N VAL A 306 13.65 22.21 9.73
CA VAL A 306 14.41 21.19 8.98
C VAL A 306 15.37 20.49 9.93
N GLU A 307 14.94 19.38 10.53
CA GLU A 307 15.83 18.37 11.07
C GLU A 307 16.37 17.58 9.89
N ASP A 308 17.65 17.23 10.00
CA ASP A 308 18.51 16.69 8.96
C ASP A 308 17.76 15.87 7.89
N PRO A 309 17.70 16.33 6.62
CA PRO A 309 17.12 15.57 5.51
C PRO A 309 17.67 14.14 5.43
N ASP A 310 18.87 13.91 5.96
CA ASP A 310 19.51 12.60 5.98
C ASP A 310 18.93 11.63 7.03
N SER A 311 18.07 12.10 7.95
CA SER A 311 17.45 11.28 9.00
C SER A 311 16.31 10.38 8.50
N ILE A 312 15.76 10.68 7.33
CA ILE A 312 14.64 9.99 6.67
C ILE A 312 15.09 9.58 5.27
N ILE A 313 15.98 8.58 5.16
CA ILE A 313 16.44 8.04 3.86
C ILE A 313 15.98 6.59 3.69
N LEU A 314 15.28 6.32 2.59
CA LEU A 314 14.63 5.04 2.27
C LEU A 314 15.66 3.91 2.16
N LYS A 315 16.89 4.25 1.81
CA LYS A 315 18.08 3.37 1.84
C LYS A 315 18.29 2.68 3.18
N ASN A 316 17.93 3.34 4.29
CA ASN A 316 18.16 2.81 5.64
C ASN A 316 17.01 1.90 6.10
N ALA A 317 15.88 1.87 5.40
CA ALA A 317 14.77 1.02 5.77
C ALA A 317 15.09 -0.48 5.58
N LEU A 318 14.39 -1.31 6.34
CA LEU A 318 14.52 -2.76 6.26
C LEU A 318 13.52 -3.31 5.25
N LEU A 319 14.03 -3.86 4.15
CA LEU A 319 13.23 -4.57 3.16
C LEU A 319 13.39 -6.07 3.35
N HIS A 320 12.26 -6.76 3.47
CA HIS A 320 12.22 -8.22 3.53
C HIS A 320 11.29 -8.77 2.47
N ARG A 321 11.67 -9.91 1.90
CA ARG A 321 10.86 -10.71 0.99
C ARG A 321 10.39 -11.97 1.69
N MET A 322 9.10 -12.28 1.58
CA MET A 322 8.53 -13.52 2.06
C MET A 322 8.92 -14.69 1.16
N LEU A 323 9.54 -15.71 1.76
CA LEU A 323 10.04 -16.92 1.12
C LEU A 323 8.99 -18.02 1.12
N HIS A 324 8.95 -18.87 0.09
CA HIS A 324 7.98 -19.98 -0.03
C HIS A 324 6.52 -19.56 -0.32
N TRP A 325 6.17 -18.28 -0.23
CA TRP A 325 4.82 -17.82 -0.54
C TRP A 325 4.63 -17.39 -1.99
N LYS A 326 3.43 -17.70 -2.49
CA LYS A 326 2.86 -17.09 -3.68
C LYS A 326 1.40 -16.84 -3.39
N LEU A 327 0.99 -15.59 -3.47
CA LEU A 327 -0.43 -15.24 -3.36
C LEU A 327 -1.15 -15.59 -4.66
N GLU A 328 -2.37 -16.08 -4.51
CA GLU A 328 -3.28 -16.17 -5.65
C GLU A 328 -3.68 -14.75 -6.09
N TYR A 329 -4.00 -14.62 -7.38
CA TYR A 329 -4.39 -13.34 -7.94
C TYR A 329 -5.63 -12.80 -7.23
N GLY A 330 -5.59 -11.53 -6.80
CA GLY A 330 -6.69 -10.89 -6.08
C GLY A 330 -6.78 -11.22 -4.58
N VAL A 331 -5.77 -11.87 -4.00
CA VAL A 331 -5.67 -12.02 -2.54
C VAL A 331 -5.15 -10.73 -1.91
N HIS A 332 -5.84 -10.26 -0.87
CA HIS A 332 -5.39 -9.16 -0.03
C HIS A 332 -4.53 -9.66 1.13
N VAL A 333 -3.48 -8.91 1.43
CA VAL A 333 -2.65 -9.10 2.63
C VAL A 333 -3.07 -8.10 3.69
N ALA A 334 -3.14 -8.58 4.93
CA ALA A 334 -3.32 -7.72 6.10
C ALA A 334 -2.13 -7.90 7.03
N MET A 335 -1.82 -6.87 7.80
CA MET A 335 -0.69 -6.86 8.71
C MET A 335 -1.07 -6.16 10.01
N THR A 336 -0.72 -6.77 11.13
CA THR A 336 -0.77 -6.17 12.46
C THR A 336 0.66 -5.88 12.94
N HIS A 337 0.79 -5.31 14.14
CA HIS A 337 2.09 -5.08 14.77
C HIS A 337 2.96 -6.34 14.93
N THR A 338 2.38 -7.54 14.99
CA THR A 338 3.12 -8.81 15.19
C THR A 338 2.89 -9.85 14.11
N ARG A 339 1.94 -9.65 13.20
CA ARG A 339 1.56 -10.72 12.26
C ARG A 339 1.25 -10.21 10.87
N LEU A 340 1.57 -11.04 9.88
CA LEU A 340 1.05 -10.90 8.52
C LEU A 340 0.09 -12.05 8.22
N TYR A 341 -1.03 -11.67 7.60
CA TYR A 341 -2.16 -12.54 7.27
C TYR A 341 -2.30 -12.57 5.76
N ALA A 342 -2.25 -13.77 5.20
CA ALA A 342 -2.41 -13.97 3.77
C ALA A 342 -3.21 -15.24 3.48
N ARG A 343 -4.02 -15.19 2.42
CA ARG A 343 -4.65 -16.38 1.85
C ARG A 343 -3.72 -17.00 0.82
N CYS A 344 -3.43 -18.27 0.96
CA CYS A 344 -2.40 -18.96 0.20
C CYS A 344 -2.99 -20.25 -0.39
N ASN A 345 -2.51 -20.67 -1.57
CA ASN A 345 -2.84 -22.01 -2.08
C ASN A 345 -2.19 -23.04 -1.14
N LYS A 346 -3.03 -23.88 -0.52
CA LYS A 346 -2.61 -24.83 0.50
C LYS A 346 -1.67 -25.89 -0.05
N VAL A 347 -1.98 -26.43 -1.23
CA VAL A 347 -1.22 -27.52 -1.85
C VAL A 347 0.16 -27.00 -2.25
N ALA A 348 0.21 -25.89 -2.98
CA ALA A 348 1.48 -25.28 -3.39
C ALA A 348 2.34 -24.87 -2.20
N LEU A 349 1.74 -24.32 -1.13
CA LEU A 349 2.47 -23.99 0.08
C LEU A 349 3.02 -25.24 0.77
N ARG A 350 2.20 -26.30 0.89
CA ARG A 350 2.61 -27.54 1.52
C ARG A 350 3.77 -28.19 0.76
N GLU A 351 3.68 -28.30 -0.56
CA GLU A 351 4.77 -28.81 -1.41
C GLU A 351 6.06 -28.01 -1.24
N ARG A 352 5.98 -26.67 -1.20
CA ARG A 352 7.15 -25.80 -1.02
C ARG A 352 7.80 -25.93 0.35
N ILE A 353 7.00 -26.05 1.40
CA ILE A 353 7.50 -26.23 2.77
C ILE A 353 8.04 -27.64 2.96
N GLU A 354 7.38 -28.65 2.39
CA GLU A 354 7.71 -30.07 2.58
C GLU A 354 8.90 -30.52 1.75
N SER A 355 9.00 -30.09 0.49
CA SER A 355 10.10 -30.45 -0.42
C SER A 355 11.46 -30.05 0.11
N GLY A 356 11.55 -28.97 0.91
CA GLY A 356 12.82 -28.46 1.43
C GLY A 356 13.79 -27.97 0.35
N ASP A 357 13.37 -27.97 -0.91
CA ASP A 357 14.18 -27.70 -2.10
C ASP A 357 14.21 -26.20 -2.39
N TYR A 358 14.68 -25.45 -1.38
CA TYR A 358 14.73 -24.00 -1.34
C TYR A 358 15.38 -23.33 -2.57
N PRO A 359 16.49 -23.85 -3.15
CA PRO A 359 17.13 -23.24 -4.30
C PRO A 359 16.21 -23.10 -5.52
N LYS A 360 15.22 -24.00 -5.68
CA LYS A 360 14.23 -23.93 -6.77
C LYS A 360 13.24 -22.78 -6.62
N PHE A 361 13.04 -22.28 -5.41
CA PHE A 361 12.09 -21.21 -5.10
C PHE A 361 12.74 -19.84 -4.92
N LYS A 362 14.08 -19.77 -4.95
CA LYS A 362 14.85 -18.53 -4.93
C LYS A 362 14.88 -17.91 -6.33
N THR A 363 13.73 -17.47 -6.83
CA THR A 363 13.71 -16.72 -8.09
C THR A 363 14.25 -15.32 -7.87
N ARG A 364 14.95 -14.76 -8.87
CA ARG A 364 15.28 -13.33 -8.83
C ARG A 364 13.99 -12.51 -8.84
N ILE A 365 14.05 -11.27 -8.36
CA ILE A 365 12.97 -10.31 -8.62
C ILE A 365 12.89 -10.17 -10.15
N GLY A 366 11.68 -10.18 -10.71
CA GLY A 366 11.49 -10.15 -12.17
C GLY A 366 11.71 -11.49 -12.91
N ASP A 367 12.08 -12.59 -12.23
CA ASP A 367 12.16 -13.92 -12.85
C ASP A 367 10.79 -14.64 -12.75
N GLU A 368 10.10 -14.73 -13.89
CA GLU A 368 8.71 -15.17 -14.05
C GLU A 368 8.57 -16.69 -14.18
N ASP A 369 9.61 -17.38 -14.67
CA ASP A 369 9.49 -18.73 -15.23
C ASP A 369 9.46 -19.85 -14.17
N ALA A 370 9.96 -19.62 -12.96
CA ALA A 370 10.04 -20.67 -11.96
C ALA A 370 8.75 -20.90 -11.14
N MET A 371 7.64 -20.22 -11.46
CA MET A 371 6.49 -20.12 -10.54
C MET A 371 5.11 -20.26 -11.21
N ARG A 372 4.97 -20.91 -12.37
CA ARG A 372 3.64 -21.32 -12.87
C ARG A 372 3.10 -22.47 -12.02
N ASP A 373 1.89 -22.28 -11.48
CA ASP A 373 1.23 -23.29 -10.65
C ASP A 373 0.52 -24.31 -11.56
N PRO A 374 0.84 -25.61 -11.50
CA PRO A 374 0.26 -26.61 -12.37
C PRO A 374 -0.95 -27.26 -11.70
N GLY A 375 -2.05 -26.53 -11.46
CA GLY A 375 -3.23 -27.21 -10.89
C GLY A 375 -4.41 -26.33 -10.53
N SER A 376 -5.60 -26.83 -10.86
CA SER A 376 -6.90 -26.19 -10.66
C SER A 376 -7.52 -26.38 -9.26
N ASP A 377 -6.82 -27.01 -8.32
CA ASP A 377 -7.34 -27.26 -6.98
C ASP A 377 -7.10 -26.05 -6.06
N ARG A 378 -8.20 -25.32 -5.82
CA ARG A 378 -8.28 -24.08 -5.03
C ARG A 378 -8.50 -24.35 -3.55
N GLU A 379 -7.81 -25.32 -2.97
CA GLU A 379 -7.80 -25.41 -1.51
C GLU A 379 -6.97 -24.25 -0.96
N THR A 380 -7.63 -23.31 -0.30
CA THR A 380 -6.96 -22.13 0.27
C THR A 380 -6.74 -22.31 1.76
N ALA A 381 -5.52 -22.05 2.24
CA ALA A 381 -5.22 -21.96 3.66
C ALA A 381 -5.12 -20.49 4.11
N LEU A 382 -5.35 -20.25 5.41
CA LEU A 382 -5.02 -18.98 6.03
C LEU A 382 -3.63 -19.11 6.65
N CYS A 383 -2.68 -18.37 6.10
CA CYS A 383 -1.28 -18.37 6.51
C CYS A 383 -1.02 -17.25 7.52
N PHE A 384 -0.27 -17.55 8.59
CA PHE A 384 0.20 -16.57 9.56
C PHE A 384 1.73 -16.56 9.58
N VAL A 385 2.31 -15.37 9.48
CA VAL A 385 3.72 -15.15 9.79
C VAL A 385 3.79 -14.35 11.07
N ASP A 386 4.39 -14.94 12.10
CA ASP A 386 4.65 -14.26 13.37
C ASP A 386 5.96 -13.49 13.24
N PHE A 387 5.87 -12.16 13.25
CA PHE A 387 6.97 -11.28 13.58
C PHE A 387 7.10 -11.34 15.10
N LEU A 388 8.06 -12.12 15.62
CA LEU A 388 8.36 -12.06 17.05
C LEU A 388 8.69 -10.61 17.42
N PRO A 389 8.05 -10.00 18.43
CA PRO A 389 8.34 -8.63 18.86
C PRO A 389 9.69 -8.51 19.59
N SER A 390 10.52 -9.54 19.57
CA SER A 390 11.81 -9.56 20.23
C SER A 390 12.78 -10.37 19.39
N LEU A 391 13.71 -9.68 18.75
CA LEU A 391 15.14 -9.78 19.04
C LEU A 391 15.83 -8.77 18.15
N GLU A 392 16.63 -7.94 18.80
CA GLU A 392 17.65 -7.07 18.20
C GLU A 392 18.24 -7.74 16.94
N PHE A 393 18.19 -7.01 15.82
CA PHE A 393 19.03 -7.31 14.65
C PHE A 393 20.40 -6.66 14.82
#